data_AF-A0A921LQA3-F1
#
_entry.id   AF-A0A921LQA3-F1
#
_cell.length_a   1.000
_cell.length_b   1.000
_cell.length_c   1.000
_cell.angle_alpha   90.00
_cell.angle_beta   90.00
_cell.angle_gamma   90.00
#
_symmetry.space_group_name_H-M   'P 1'
#
loop_
_entity.id
_entity.type
_entity.pdbx_description
1 polymer ?
#
loop_
_entity_poly.entity_id
_entity_poly.type
_entity_poly.pdbx_seq_one_letter_code
_entity_poly.pdbx_strand_id
1 'polypeptide(L)' 'MKIKINKSALDKVVKNAAMAKAMEMTYDIECPHCHAAINVPVGQSVCPACGGEIDLKLKLD' A
#
# COMPACT_ATOMS: atom_id res chain seq x y z
N MET A 1 2.47 14.19 -37.18
CA MET A 1 2.28 14.51 -35.75
C MET A 1 3.29 13.70 -34.94
N LYS A 2 4.36 14.33 -34.40
CA LYS A 2 5.38 13.63 -33.60
C LYS A 2 4.99 13.73 -32.13
N ILE A 3 4.40 12.67 -31.59
CA ILE A 3 4.04 12.60 -30.17
C ILE A 3 5.35 12.43 -29.38
N LYS A 4 5.78 13.49 -28.69
CA LYS A 4 6.91 13.44 -27.76
C LYS A 4 6.40 12.91 -26.42
N ILE A 5 6.40 11.58 -26.25
CA ILE A 5 6.04 10.97 -24.96
C ILE A 5 7.22 11.19 -24.01
N ASN A 6 7.03 12.07 -23.02
CA ASN A 6 7.98 12.24 -21.93
C ASN A 6 7.88 11.01 -21.01
N LYS A 7 8.79 10.05 -21.21
CA LYS A 7 8.86 8.79 -20.45
C LYS A 7 8.77 9.03 -18.93
N SER A 8 9.53 9.99 -18.41
CA SER A 8 9.53 10.37 -16.99
C SER A 8 8.18 10.88 -16.45
N ALA A 9 7.36 11.52 -17.29
CA ALA A 9 6.02 11.95 -16.88
C ALA A 9 5.05 10.77 -16.86
N LEU A 10 5.21 9.85 -17.82
CA LEU A 10 4.42 8.61 -17.89
C LEU A 10 4.72 7.69 -16.69
N ASP A 11 5.99 7.50 -16.34
CA ASP A 11 6.41 6.71 -15.17
C ASP A 11 5.80 7.24 -13.86
N LYS A 12 5.75 8.56 -13.67
CA LYS A 12 5.13 9.17 -12.48
C LYS A 12 3.63 8.90 -12.41
N VAL A 13 2.92 9.03 -13.54
CA VAL A 13 1.47 8.79 -13.59
C VAL A 13 1.16 7.32 -13.29
N VAL A 14 1.93 6.39 -13.87
CA VAL A 14 1.77 4.96 -13.63
C VAL A 14 2.08 4.61 -12.17
N LYS A 15 3.18 5.11 -11.59
CA LYS A 15 3.50 4.89 -10.17
C LYS A 15 2.41 5.44 -9.25
N ASN A 16 1.91 6.65 -9.49
CA ASN A 16 0.83 7.23 -8.67
C ASN A 16 -0.46 6.43 -8.76
N ALA A 17 -0.86 5.98 -9.95
CA ALA A 17 -2.05 5.15 -10.13
C ALA A 17 -1.91 3.79 -9.42
N ALA A 18 -0.73 3.17 -9.51
CA ALA A 18 -0.43 1.93 -8.80
C ALA A 18 -0.45 2.12 -7.28
N MET A 19 0.11 3.21 -6.77
CA MET A 19 0.09 3.55 -5.35
C MET A 19 -1.33 3.78 -4.84
N ALA A 20 -2.16 4.53 -5.58
CA ALA A 20 -3.55 4.77 -5.21
C ALA A 20 -4.31 3.44 -5.09
N LYS A 21 -4.15 2.56 -6.08
CA LYS A 21 -4.75 1.22 -6.03
C LYS A 21 -4.22 0.37 -4.88
N ALA A 22 -2.94 0.46 -4.57
CA ALA A 22 -2.33 -0.27 -3.48
C ALA A 22 -2.82 0.20 -2.10
N MET A 23 -3.10 1.49 -1.94
CA MET A 23 -3.69 2.02 -0.70
C MET A 23 -5.15 1.59 -0.50
N GLU A 24 -5.89 1.36 -1.59
CA GLU A 24 -7.28 0.87 -1.54
C GLU A 24 -7.37 -0.64 -1.23
N MET A 25 -6.26 -1.38 -1.38
CA MET A 25 -6.23 -2.81 -1.13
C MET A 25 -5.94 -3.13 0.34
N THR A 26 -6.48 -4.25 0.80
CA THR A 26 -6.15 -4.84 2.09
C THR A 26 -5.14 -5.97 1.91
N TYR A 27 -4.25 -6.12 2.88
CA TYR A 27 -3.18 -7.11 2.84
C TYR A 27 -3.32 -8.04 4.03
N ASP A 28 -3.17 -9.34 3.76
CA ASP A 28 -3.07 -10.34 4.81
C ASP A 28 -1.65 -10.28 5.40
N ILE A 29 -1.57 -9.82 6.64
CA ILE A 29 -0.32 -9.69 7.38
C ILE A 29 -0.45 -10.39 8.71
N GLU A 30 0.69 -10.81 9.24
CA GLU A 30 0.76 -11.29 10.60
C GLU A 30 0.94 -10.09 11.55
N CYS A 31 0.06 -9.96 12.53
CA CYS A 31 0.16 -8.90 13.53
C CYS A 31 1.45 -9.07 14.35
N PRO A 32 2.34 -8.07 14.43
CA PRO A 32 3.61 -8.18 15.16
C PRO A 32 3.43 -8.28 16.68
N HIS A 33 2.24 -8.00 17.21
CA HIS A 33 1.94 -8.03 18.64
C HIS A 33 1.40 -9.37 19.12
N CYS A 34 0.51 -10.00 18.35
CA CYS A 34 -0.18 -11.23 18.73
C CYS A 34 -0.04 -12.38 17.74
N HIS A 35 0.66 -12.16 16.63
CA HIS A 35 0.84 -13.11 15.52
C HIS A 35 -0.47 -13.65 14.91
N ALA A 36 -1.57 -12.91 15.09
CA ALA A 36 -2.81 -13.22 14.38
C ALA A 36 -2.69 -12.83 12.91
N ALA A 37 -3.14 -13.70 12.02
CA ALA A 37 -3.36 -13.36 10.61
C ALA A 37 -4.53 -12.37 10.53
N ILE A 38 -4.25 -11.16 10.02
CA ILE A 38 -5.22 -10.09 9.91
C ILE A 38 -5.18 -9.49 8.51
N ASN A 39 -6.34 -9.00 8.06
CA ASN A 39 -6.47 -8.32 6.79
C ASN A 39 -6.70 -6.82 7.03
N VAL A 40 -5.68 -6.00 6.74
CA VAL A 40 -5.72 -4.55 7.00
C VAL A 40 -5.22 -3.75 5.79
N PRO A 41 -5.74 -2.53 5.57
CA PRO A 41 -5.23 -1.64 4.52
C PRO A 41 -3.85 -1.08 4.86
N VAL A 42 -3.23 -0.47 3.86
CA VAL A 42 -1.95 0.25 4.00
C VAL A 42 -2.16 1.52 4.84
N GLY A 43 -1.23 1.78 5.75
CA GLY A 43 -1.28 2.87 6.72
C GLY A 43 -1.63 2.37 8.13
N GLN A 44 -2.16 3.29 8.94
CA GLN A 44 -2.53 3.00 10.32
C GLN A 44 -3.82 2.18 10.38
N SER A 45 -3.75 1.05 11.07
CA SER A 45 -4.87 0.15 11.33
C SER A 45 -4.74 -0.42 12.74
N VAL A 46 -5.87 -0.79 13.34
CA VAL A 46 -5.90 -1.44 14.65
C VAL A 46 -6.14 -2.93 14.45
N CYS A 47 -5.35 -3.76 15.11
CA CYS A 47 -5.50 -5.20 15.08
C CYS A 47 -6.85 -5.61 15.70
N PRO A 48 -7.74 -6.30 14.98
CA PRO A 48 -9.02 -6.75 15.54
C PRO A 48 -8.86 -7.84 16.61
N ALA A 49 -7.73 -8.54 16.65
CA ALA A 49 -7.51 -9.64 17.58
C ALA A 49 -6.99 -9.18 18.95
N CYS A 50 -6.07 -8.21 18.99
CA CYS A 50 -5.44 -7.75 20.24
C CYS A 50 -5.65 -6.26 20.56
N GLY A 51 -6.21 -5.48 19.62
CA GLY A 51 -6.34 -4.03 19.76
C GLY A 51 -5.03 -3.25 19.59
N GLY A 52 -3.93 -3.92 19.21
CA GLY A 52 -2.65 -3.26 18.96
C GLY A 52 -2.66 -2.41 17.70
N GLU A 53 -2.02 -1.24 17.75
CA GLU A 53 -1.83 -0.38 16.58
C GLU A 53 -0.77 -0.96 15.64
N ILE A 54 -1.07 -0.94 14.35
CA ILE A 54 -0.24 -1.45 13.27
C ILE A 54 -0.17 -0.38 12.19
N ASP A 55 1.04 -0.13 11.68
CA ASP A 55 1.26 0.82 10.59
C ASP A 55 1.90 0.09 9.41
N LEU A 56 1.07 -0.31 8.44
CA LEU A 56 1.51 -1.04 7.27
C LEU A 56 2.06 -0.07 6.22
N LYS A 57 3.37 -0.09 5.97
CA LYS A 57 4.00 0.76 4.93
C LYS A 57 4.42 -0.06 3.72
N LEU A 58 3.87 0.27 2.56
CA LEU A 58 4.39 -0.23 1.28
C LEU A 58 5.69 0.48 0.94
N LYS A 59 6.79 -0.28 0.79
CA LYS A 59 8.02 0.21 0.17
C LYS A 59 7.94 -0.06 -1.33
N LEU A 60 7.91 1.00 -2.13
CA LEU A 60 8.14 0.93 -3.57
C LEU A 60 9.57 1.39 -3.84
N ASP A 61 10.46 0.47 -4.19
CA ASP A 61 11.77 0.76 -4.79
C ASP A 61 11.62 1.09 -6.30
#